data_AF-A0A9P6XM13-F1
#
_entry.id   AF-A0A9P6XM13-F1
#
_cell.length_a   1.000
_cell.length_b   1.000
_cell.length_c   1.000
_cell.angle_alpha   90.00
_cell.angle_beta   90.00
_cell.angle_gamma   90.00
#
_symmetry.space_group_name_H-M   'P 1'
#
loop_
_entity.id
_entity.type
_entity.pdbx_description
1 polymer ?
#
loop_
_entity_poly.entity_id
_entity_poly.type
_entity_poly.pdbx_seq_one_letter_code
_entity_poly.pdbx_strand_id
1 'polypeptide(L)' 'MALLLDRHGWLAPAPGVTLLPSPNRDARPAGAQVSLLVLHNISLPPGRFGGPEVAGLVLNTLGYSSHP' A
#
# COMPACT_ATOMS: atom_id res chain seq x y z
N MET A 1 -17.82 -10.91 3.36
CA MET A 1 -16.91 -11.18 4.50
C MET A 1 -16.44 -9.84 5.03
N ALA A 2 -16.47 -9.60 6.34
CA ALA A 2 -16.06 -8.30 6.89
C ALA A 2 -14.53 -8.18 6.93
N LEU A 3 -14.01 -7.02 6.54
CA LEU A 3 -12.61 -6.66 6.78
C LEU A 3 -12.46 -6.23 8.24
N LEU A 4 -11.46 -6.77 8.93
CA LEU A 4 -11.18 -6.47 10.34
C LEU A 4 -9.77 -5.91 10.47
N LEU A 5 -9.59 -4.93 11.35
CA LEU A 5 -8.27 -4.43 11.74
C LEU A 5 -7.80 -5.17 13.00
N ASP A 6 -6.53 -5.58 13.03
CA ASP A 6 -5.88 -6.07 14.23
C ASP A 6 -5.48 -4.92 15.16
N ARG A 7 -4.96 -5.27 16.35
CA ARG A 7 -4.52 -4.28 17.36
C ARG A 7 -3.35 -3.40 16.91
N HIS A 8 -2.68 -3.76 15.82
CA HIS A 8 -1.55 -3.02 15.25
C HIS A 8 -1.97 -2.16 14.05
N GLY A 9 -3.26 -2.18 13.68
CA GLY A 9 -3.82 -1.40 12.58
C GLY A 9 -3.69 -2.09 11.21
N TRP A 10 -3.36 -3.38 11.15
CA TRP A 10 -3.32 -4.14 9.91
C TRP A 10 -4.66 -4.80 9.62
N LEU A 11 -5.01 -4.93 8.34
CA LEU A 11 -6.13 -5.79 7.96
C LEU A 11 -5.79 -7.26 8.29
N ALA A 12 -6.70 -7.95 8.96
CA ALA A 12 -6.59 -9.37 9.22
C ALA A 12 -6.51 -10.16 7.89
N PRO A 13 -5.77 -11.29 7.86
CA PRO A 13 -5.67 -12.12 6.66
C PRO A 13 -7.06 -12.53 6.15
N ALA A 14 -7.33 -12.22 4.88
CA ALA A 14 -8.57 -12.54 4.19
C ALA A 14 -8.28 -12.70 2.68
N PRO A 15 -9.15 -13.38 1.91
CA PRO A 15 -9.02 -13.43 0.46
C PRO A 15 -8.91 -12.03 -0.14
N GLY A 16 -7.88 -11.80 -0.97
CA GLY A 16 -7.58 -10.50 -1.57
C GLY A 16 -6.78 -9.53 -0.69
N VAL A 17 -6.40 -9.91 0.54
CA VAL A 17 -5.54 -9.12 1.42
C VAL A 17 -4.14 -9.73 1.43
N THR A 18 -3.13 -8.94 1.09
CA THR A 18 -1.72 -9.30 1.22
C THR A 18 -0.98 -8.22 1.97
N LEU A 19 -0.26 -8.61 3.03
CA LEU A 19 0.55 -7.69 3.82
C LEU A 19 1.93 -7.50 3.17
N LEU A 20 2.23 -6.29 2.73
CA LEU A 20 3.51 -5.90 2.14
C LEU A 20 4.09 -4.71 2.93
N PRO A 21 4.98 -4.96 3.93
CA PRO A 21 5.44 -3.92 4.85
C PRO A 21 6.45 -2.98 4.16
N SER A 22 5.96 -1.87 3.63
CA SER A 22 6.79 -0.85 2.99
C SER A 22 7.77 -0.18 3.97
N PRO A 23 9.02 0.09 3.53
CA PRO A 23 9.94 0.93 4.29
C PRO A 23 9.57 2.43 4.22
N ASN A 24 8.74 2.84 3.26
CA ASN A 24 8.36 4.24 3.02
C ASN A 24 7.23 4.68 3.96
N ARG A 25 7.56 4.84 5.24
CA ARG A 25 6.64 5.32 6.27
C ARG A 25 7.41 5.95 7.42
N ASP A 26 6.76 6.82 8.15
CA ASP A 26 7.28 7.43 9.38
C ASP A 26 6.19 7.55 10.45
N ALA A 27 6.56 8.15 11.59
CA ALA A 27 5.62 8.41 12.68
C ALA A 27 4.81 9.68 12.38
N ARG A 28 3.50 9.62 12.66
CA ARG A 28 2.68 10.84 12.65
C ARG A 28 3.14 11.78 13.76
N PRO A 29 2.96 13.11 13.59
CA PRO A 29 3.18 14.07 14.67
C PRO A 29 2.43 13.69 15.94
N ALA A 30 2.99 14.03 17.10
CA ALA A 30 2.41 13.70 18.39
C ALA A 30 0.96 14.21 18.51
N GLY A 31 0.06 13.32 18.95
CA GLY A 31 -1.36 13.63 19.13
C GLY A 31 -2.19 13.67 17.84
N ALA A 32 -1.59 13.54 16.65
CA ALA A 32 -2.33 13.57 15.39
C ALA A 32 -3.17 12.29 15.20
N GLN A 33 -4.50 12.46 15.16
CA GLN A 33 -5.45 11.38 14.87
C GLN A 33 -5.68 11.25 13.36
N VAL A 34 -6.01 10.04 12.90
CA VAL A 34 -6.47 9.82 11.52
C VAL A 34 -7.91 10.31 11.40
N SER A 35 -8.15 11.34 10.60
CA SER A 35 -9.48 11.95 10.40
C SER A 35 -9.90 12.07 8.94
N LEU A 36 -9.02 11.73 8.00
CA LEU A 36 -9.23 11.86 6.57
C LEU A 36 -8.85 10.56 5.86
N LEU A 37 -9.73 10.11 4.96
CA LEU A 37 -9.44 9.07 3.98
C LEU A 37 -9.14 9.73 2.63
N VAL A 38 -8.00 9.39 2.04
CA VAL A 38 -7.63 9.83 0.68
C VAL A 38 -7.65 8.61 -0.24
N LEU A 39 -8.44 8.69 -1.31
CA LEU A 39 -8.53 7.64 -2.32
C LEU A 39 -7.60 7.99 -3.49
N HIS A 40 -6.66 7.09 -3.76
CA HIS A 40 -5.74 7.22 -4.89
C HIS A 40 -5.97 6.09 -5.90
N ASN A 41 -5.66 6.37 -7.16
CA ASN A 41 -5.57 5.38 -8.23
C ASN A 41 -4.12 5.38 -8.74
N ILE A 42 -3.60 4.20 -9.04
CA ILE A 42 -2.33 4.02 -9.73
C ILE A 42 -2.40 2.80 -10.64
N SER A 43 -1.74 2.88 -11.79
CA SER A 43 -1.49 1.77 -12.71
C SER A 43 -0.04 1.86 -13.15
N LEU A 44 0.65 0.73 -13.18
CA LEU A 44 2.06 0.65 -13.59
C LEU A 44 2.26 -0.62 -14.44
N PRO A 45 2.69 -0.48 -15.71
CA PRO A 45 2.77 0.77 -16.49
C PRO A 45 1.41 1.49 -16.62
N PRO A 46 1.37 2.77 -17.04
CA PRO A 46 0.12 3.54 -17.13
C PRO A 46 -0.98 2.83 -17.93
N GLY A 47 -2.18 2.72 -17.35
CA GLY A 47 -3.34 2.06 -17.94
C GLY A 47 -3.31 0.53 -17.91
N ARG A 48 -2.26 -0.09 -17.34
CA ARG A 48 -2.12 -1.55 -17.22
C ARG A 48 -2.27 -1.98 -15.75
N PHE A 49 -3.00 -3.08 -15.53
CA PHE A 49 -3.36 -3.57 -14.20
C PHE A 49 -2.96 -5.02 -14.00
N GLY A 50 -2.82 -5.44 -12.73
CA GLY A 50 -2.61 -6.83 -12.34
C GLY A 50 -1.15 -7.28 -12.26
N GLY A 51 -0.19 -6.42 -12.59
CA GLY A 51 1.24 -6.70 -12.45
C GLY A 51 1.81 -6.34 -11.06
N PRO A 52 3.06 -6.75 -10.75
CA PRO A 52 3.71 -6.53 -9.47
C PRO A 52 4.28 -5.10 -9.29
N GLU A 53 4.24 -4.26 -10.31
CA GLU A 53 4.99 -3.01 -10.38
C GLU A 53 4.55 -1.98 -9.32
N VAL A 54 3.26 -1.92 -9.00
CA VAL A 54 2.74 -1.05 -7.92
C VAL A 54 3.30 -1.47 -6.57
N ALA A 55 3.32 -2.78 -6.29
CA ALA A 55 3.96 -3.30 -5.08
C ALA A 55 5.47 -3.00 -5.09
N GLY A 56 6.14 -3.18 -6.24
CA GLY A 56 7.54 -2.86 -6.40
C GLY A 56 7.87 -1.39 -6.12
N LEU A 57 7.06 -0.45 -6.62
CA LEU A 57 7.23 0.97 -6.35
C LEU A 57 7.11 1.26 -4.85
N VAL A 58 6.02 0.79 -4.22
CA VAL A 58 5.75 1.04 -2.79
C VAL A 58 6.81 0.41 -1.90
N LEU A 59 7.40 -0.71 -2.30
CA LEU A 59 8.43 -1.44 -1.55
C LEU A 59 9.86 -0.98 -1.87
N ASN A 60 10.07 -0.01 -2.76
CA ASN A 60 11.38 0.39 -3.29
C ASN A 60 12.18 -0.76 -3.94
N THR A 61 11.49 -1.70 -4.60
CA THR A 61 12.12 -2.82 -5.34
C THR A 61 11.90 -2.74 -6.84
N LEU A 62 11.18 -1.73 -7.32
CA LEU A 62 11.03 -1.47 -8.75
C LEU A 62 12.40 -1.12 -9.37
N GLY A 63 12.81 -1.88 -10.38
CA GLY A 63 14.03 -1.58 -11.12
C GLY A 63 13.94 -0.22 -11.83
N TYR A 64 14.96 0.62 -11.69
CA TYR A 64 15.02 1.94 -12.34
C TYR A 64 14.99 1.87 -13.88
N SER A 65 15.40 0.74 -14.43
CA SER A 65 15.37 0.47 -15.87
C SER A 65 14.04 -0.13 -16.34
N SER A 66 13.14 -0.48 -15.41
CA SER A 66 11.76 -0.84 -15.75
C SER A 66 11.06 0.42 -16.24
N HIS A 67 10.45 0.35 -17.42
CA HIS A 67 9.71 1.41 -18.11
C HIS A 67 9.02 2.47 -17.22
N PRO A 68 8.96 3.75 -17.63
CA PRO A 68 8.02 4.73 -17.06
C PRO A 68 6.56 4.35 -17.33
#